data_AF-A0A9D4LGD5-F1
#
_entry.id   AF-A0A9D4LGD5-F1
#
_cell.length_a   1.000
_cell.length_b   1.000
_cell.length_c   1.000
_cell.angle_alpha   90.00
_cell.angle_beta   90.00
_cell.angle_gamma   90.00
#
_symmetry.space_group_name_H-M   'P 1'
#
loop_
_entity.id
_entity.type
_entity.pdbx_description
1 polymer ?
#
loop_
_entity_poly.entity_id
_entity_poly.type
_entity_poly.pdbx_seq_one_letter_code
_entity_poly.pdbx_strand_id
1 'polypeptide(L)'
;MYHIGPQGVLINSELTLEASRITQNTRFNVDETNAVSNSDSKSVGDDFRDAPSSPTRSPDTQYESLEQKCERIRDNLLQENTVLVRRESLKEDVLDAYRANKGLEHHNVHMKIKGEPALDVSRVKREVYSMFFMQVFLQCFVGNLEVMPEMNPEFICSDLFVLIGRIMAHAFVLVGYFPIRLCKAAMITMITGSCSAEVVMSSFLSYVFASQRAVIQKTTQNDPSHVRKNLFYSAYSMTAA
;
A
#
# COMPACT_ATOMS: atom_id res chain seq x y z
N MET A 1 -1.69 1.52 -33.53
CA MET A 1 -0.38 1.45 -34.24
C MET A 1 0.53 0.63 -33.34
N TYR A 2 0.86 -0.60 -33.73
CA TYR A 2 1.54 -1.57 -32.87
C TYR A 2 3.07 -1.35 -32.91
N HIS A 3 3.71 -1.23 -31.75
CA HIS A 3 5.17 -1.22 -31.63
C HIS A 3 5.67 -2.62 -31.30
N ILE A 4 6.60 -3.14 -32.10
CA ILE A 4 7.24 -4.45 -31.92
C ILE A 4 8.53 -4.24 -31.11
N GLY A 5 8.56 -4.76 -29.88
CA GLY A 5 9.77 -4.93 -29.08
C GLY A 5 10.42 -6.30 -29.30
N PRO A 6 11.73 -6.46 -28.99
CA PRO A 6 12.41 -7.74 -29.17
C PRO A 6 11.85 -8.73 -28.14
N GLN A 7 11.40 -9.91 -28.60
CA GLN A 7 10.67 -10.97 -27.88
C GLN A 7 9.13 -11.00 -28.03
N GLY A 8 8.56 -10.40 -29.08
CA GLY A 8 7.32 -10.92 -29.70
C GLY A 8 6.06 -11.11 -28.82
N VAL A 9 5.94 -10.42 -27.69
CA VAL A 9 4.72 -10.43 -26.87
C VAL A 9 3.86 -9.23 -27.25
N LEU A 10 2.67 -9.51 -27.79
CA LEU A 10 1.64 -8.51 -28.07
C LEU A 10 1.07 -7.98 -26.75
N ILE A 11 1.54 -6.81 -26.31
CA ILE A 11 0.95 -6.10 -25.17
C ILE A 11 -0.29 -5.35 -25.68
N ASN A 12 -1.46 -5.78 -25.22
CA ASN A 12 -2.74 -5.21 -25.62
C ASN A 12 -2.91 -3.82 -24.96
N SER A 13 -2.98 -2.75 -25.75
CA SER A 13 -3.05 -1.35 -25.28
C SER A 13 -4.30 -1.01 -24.47
N GLU A 14 -5.32 -1.88 -24.47
CA GLU A 14 -6.55 -1.72 -23.68
C GLU A 14 -6.34 -2.04 -22.18
N LEU A 15 -5.42 -2.94 -21.82
CA LEU A 15 -5.12 -3.28 -20.42
C LEU A 15 -4.46 -2.11 -19.68
N THR A 16 -3.70 -1.28 -20.40
CA THR A 16 -3.05 -0.07 -19.85
C THR A 16 -4.06 1.06 -19.59
N LEU A 17 -5.16 1.10 -20.34
CA LEU A 17 -6.21 2.11 -20.17
C LEU A 17 -7.14 1.80 -18.98
N GLU A 18 -7.47 0.53 -18.75
CA GLU A 18 -8.30 0.12 -17.59
C GLU A 18 -7.55 0.28 -16.26
N ALA A 19 -6.24 0.00 -16.22
CA ALA A 19 -5.41 0.30 -15.04
C ALA A 19 -5.37 1.81 -14.71
N SER A 20 -5.45 2.68 -15.73
CA SER A 20 -5.50 4.14 -15.54
C SER A 20 -6.85 4.65 -15.03
N ARG A 21 -7.94 3.93 -15.29
CA ARG A 21 -9.29 4.27 -14.79
C ARG A 21 -9.48 3.95 -13.32
N ILE A 22 -8.88 2.85 -12.84
CA ILE A 22 -8.95 2.46 -11.42
C ILE A 22 -8.26 3.51 -10.53
N THR A 23 -7.20 4.16 -11.02
CA THR A 23 -6.48 5.23 -10.29
C THR A 23 -7.24 6.55 -10.23
N GLN A 24 -8.24 6.79 -11.10
CA GLN A 24 -9.00 8.04 -11.08
C GLN A 24 -10.01 8.12 -9.93
N ASN A 25 -10.47 6.99 -9.39
CA ASN A 25 -11.44 6.96 -8.30
C ASN A 25 -10.83 7.11 -6.90
N THR A 26 -9.50 7.17 -6.77
CA THR A 26 -8.78 7.31 -5.48
C THR A 26 -7.99 8.61 -5.35
N ARG A 27 -8.21 9.60 -6.22
CA ARG A 27 -7.62 10.93 -6.07
C ARG A 27 -8.18 11.64 -4.84
N PHE A 28 -7.41 11.64 -3.75
CA PHE A 28 -7.50 12.68 -2.74
C PHE A 28 -7.03 13.99 -3.37
N ASN A 29 -7.93 14.98 -3.40
CA ASN A 29 -7.65 16.29 -3.95
C ASN A 29 -6.64 17.01 -3.06
N VAL A 30 -5.41 17.21 -3.54
CA VAL A 30 -4.42 18.09 -2.93
C VAL A 30 -4.19 19.22 -3.91
N ASP A 31 -5.02 20.25 -3.81
CA ASP A 31 -4.83 21.48 -4.58
C ASP A 31 -3.75 22.36 -3.93
N GLU A 32 -2.77 22.68 -4.77
CA GLU A 32 -2.06 23.95 -4.92
C GLU A 32 -1.37 24.59 -3.72
N THR A 33 -0.03 24.58 -3.74
CA THR A 33 0.73 25.79 -3.43
C THR A 33 1.79 26.05 -4.50
N ASN A 34 1.52 27.10 -5.29
CA ASN A 34 2.44 27.67 -6.25
C ASN A 34 3.64 28.31 -5.53
N ALA A 35 4.81 28.13 -6.14
CA ALA A 35 5.98 28.97 -5.92
C ALA A 35 5.69 30.43 -6.30
N VAL A 36 6.36 31.38 -5.66
CA VAL A 36 7.10 32.47 -6.31
C VAL A 36 7.91 33.24 -5.26
N SER A 37 9.20 33.36 -5.58
CA SER A 37 10.23 34.22 -5.02
C SER A 37 9.94 35.71 -5.24
N ASN A 38 10.19 36.56 -4.25
CA ASN A 38 11.02 37.76 -4.48
C ASN A 38 11.46 38.42 -3.16
N SER A 39 12.77 38.61 -3.05
CA SER A 39 13.42 39.55 -2.16
C SER A 39 13.41 40.93 -2.80
N ASP A 40 12.81 41.92 -2.14
CA ASP A 40 13.22 43.31 -2.33
C ASP A 40 12.94 44.12 -1.06
N SER A 41 13.91 44.96 -0.74
CA SER A 41 14.00 45.76 0.47
C SER A 41 13.41 47.15 0.24
N LYS A 42 12.69 47.71 1.23
CA LYS A 42 12.77 49.14 1.60
C LYS A 42 11.99 49.50 2.88
N SER A 43 12.48 50.61 3.42
CA SER A 43 12.28 51.27 4.72
C SER A 43 10.97 52.05 4.91
N VAL A 44 10.56 52.14 6.19
CA VAL A 44 9.98 53.30 6.93
C VAL A 44 8.67 53.94 6.43
N GLY A 45 7.69 54.05 7.34
CA GLY A 45 6.59 55.03 7.27
C GLY A 45 5.36 54.63 8.07
N ASP A 46 5.14 55.30 9.20
CA ASP A 46 3.90 55.38 9.99
C ASP A 46 2.71 55.84 9.13
N ASP A 47 1.53 55.24 9.25
CA ASP A 47 0.27 55.97 9.45
C ASP A 47 -0.97 55.05 9.58
N PHE A 48 -1.80 55.45 10.53
CA PHE A 48 -3.07 54.89 10.97
C PHE A 48 -4.18 55.00 9.91
N ARG A 49 -4.87 53.90 9.56
CA ARG A 49 -6.25 53.89 9.02
C ARG A 49 -6.85 52.48 8.97
N ASP A 50 -8.09 52.38 9.43
CA ASP A 50 -8.96 51.20 9.52
C ASP A 50 -9.04 50.39 8.20
N ALA A 51 -8.75 49.09 8.30
CA ALA A 51 -9.03 48.10 7.27
C ALA A 51 -10.06 47.07 7.78
N PRO A 52 -11.03 46.65 6.95
CA PRO A 52 -12.03 45.67 7.35
C PRO A 52 -11.35 44.34 7.70
N SER A 53 -11.75 43.76 8.82
CA SER A 53 -11.25 42.49 9.34
C SER A 53 -11.20 41.43 8.24
N SER A 54 -9.98 41.01 7.88
CA SER A 54 -9.71 39.81 7.10
C SER A 54 -10.47 38.63 7.71
N PRO A 55 -11.15 37.78 6.92
CA PRO A 55 -11.84 36.63 7.47
C PRO A 55 -10.81 35.72 8.15
N THR A 56 -10.89 35.63 9.47
CA THR A 56 -10.12 34.70 10.28
C THR A 56 -10.55 33.28 9.86
N ARG A 57 -9.79 32.67 8.96
CA ARG A 57 -9.99 31.28 8.57
C ARG A 57 -9.60 30.42 9.77
N SER A 58 -10.58 30.04 10.59
CA SER A 58 -10.43 29.06 11.65
C SER A 58 -10.00 27.72 11.02
N PRO A 59 -8.85 27.14 11.36
CA PRO A 59 -8.50 25.81 10.90
C PRO A 59 -9.03 24.78 11.90
N ASP A 60 -10.33 24.78 12.17
CA ASP A 60 -11.00 23.67 12.88
C ASP A 60 -11.38 22.57 11.89
N THR A 61 -10.42 22.14 11.07
CA THR A 61 -10.58 20.88 10.34
C THR A 61 -10.19 19.78 11.32
N GLN A 62 -11.17 19.33 12.12
CA GLN A 62 -10.97 18.22 13.05
C GLN A 62 -10.61 16.97 12.22
N TYR A 63 -9.34 16.59 12.22
CA TYR A 63 -8.89 15.41 11.49
C TYR A 63 -9.49 14.17 12.16
N GLU A 64 -10.34 13.47 11.41
CA GLU A 64 -10.86 12.17 11.83
C GLU A 64 -9.71 11.17 11.97
N SER A 65 -9.64 10.50 13.13
CA SER A 65 -8.63 9.49 13.41
C SER A 65 -8.82 8.24 12.53
N LEU A 66 -7.76 7.45 12.34
CA LEU A 66 -7.86 6.20 11.59
C LEU A 66 -8.84 5.22 12.24
N GLU A 67 -8.91 5.23 13.56
CA GLU A 67 -9.84 4.39 14.33
C GLU A 67 -11.29 4.78 14.04
N GLN A 68 -11.62 6.07 14.09
CA GLN A 68 -12.94 6.61 13.74
C GLN A 68 -13.33 6.25 12.30
N LYS A 69 -12.37 6.35 11.36
CA LYS A 69 -12.59 5.93 9.96
C LYS A 69 -12.94 4.45 9.86
N CYS A 70 -12.21 3.59 10.57
CA CYS A 70 -12.46 2.15 10.57
C CYS A 70 -13.81 1.81 11.23
N GLU A 71 -14.20 2.51 12.29
CA GLU A 71 -15.51 2.36 12.93
C GLU A 71 -16.63 2.72 11.97
N ARG A 72 -16.56 3.88 11.33
CA ARG A 72 -17.56 4.29 10.33
C ARG A 72 -17.67 3.27 9.19
N ILE A 73 -16.55 2.74 8.70
CA ILE A 73 -16.60 1.71 7.65
C ILE A 73 -17.28 0.44 8.18
N ARG A 74 -16.95 -0.01 9.40
CA ARG A 74 -17.57 -1.18 10.03
C ARG A 74 -19.08 -1.04 10.18
N ASP A 75 -19.55 0.15 10.58
CA ASP A 75 -20.98 0.44 10.73
C ASP A 75 -21.74 0.41 9.40
N ASN A 76 -21.04 0.60 8.28
CA ASN A 76 -21.59 0.56 6.93
C ASN A 76 -21.38 -0.78 6.21
N LEU A 77 -20.86 -1.80 6.89
CA LEU A 77 -20.76 -3.13 6.30
C LEU A 77 -22.17 -3.71 6.08
N LEU A 78 -22.35 -4.34 4.93
CA LEU A 78 -23.52 -5.10 4.54
C LEU A 78 -23.73 -6.32 5.46
N GLN A 79 -24.80 -7.07 5.18
CA GLN A 79 -25.25 -8.23 5.95
C GLN A 79 -24.11 -9.17 6.37
N GLU A 80 -24.32 -9.88 7.49
CA GLU A 80 -23.37 -10.88 7.97
C GLU A 80 -23.16 -11.98 6.93
N ASN A 81 -21.89 -12.31 6.68
CA ASN A 81 -21.51 -13.40 5.79
C ASN A 81 -20.62 -14.39 6.55
N THR A 82 -20.83 -15.69 6.38
CA THR A 82 -20.01 -16.71 7.04
C THR A 82 -19.12 -17.41 6.02
N VAL A 83 -17.82 -17.38 6.27
CA VAL A 83 -16.80 -18.10 5.51
C VAL A 83 -16.34 -19.31 6.32
N LEU A 84 -16.47 -20.50 5.73
CA LEU A 84 -15.98 -21.75 6.30
C LEU A 84 -14.59 -22.05 5.73
N VAL A 85 -13.61 -22.27 6.61
CA VAL A 85 -12.22 -22.59 6.24
C VAL A 85 -11.77 -23.89 6.88
N ARG A 86 -10.77 -24.54 6.28
CA ARG A 86 -10.07 -25.73 6.80
C ARG A 86 -8.65 -25.34 7.20
N ARG A 87 -8.07 -25.94 8.24
CA ARG A 87 -6.70 -25.60 8.69
C ARG A 87 -5.66 -25.96 7.63
N GLU A 88 -5.84 -27.09 6.96
CA GLU A 88 -4.94 -27.63 5.95
C GLU A 88 -4.90 -26.83 4.65
N SER A 89 -5.98 -26.12 4.31
CA SER A 89 -6.10 -25.32 3.09
C SER A 89 -6.54 -23.88 3.36
N LEU A 90 -6.22 -23.35 4.54
CA LEU A 90 -6.75 -22.06 5.03
C LEU A 90 -6.48 -20.92 4.05
N LYS A 91 -5.26 -20.83 3.51
CA LYS A 91 -4.90 -19.81 2.53
C LYS A 91 -5.81 -19.88 1.30
N GLU A 92 -5.95 -21.06 0.70
CA GLU A 92 -6.76 -21.23 -0.52
C GLU A 92 -8.25 -21.00 -0.24
N ASP A 93 -8.77 -21.51 0.88
CA ASP A 93 -10.18 -21.33 1.25
C ASP A 93 -10.54 -19.84 1.42
N VAL A 94 -9.63 -19.02 1.98
CA VAL A 94 -9.84 -17.57 2.10
C VAL A 94 -9.74 -16.87 0.74
N LEU A 95 -8.75 -17.22 -0.09
CA LEU A 95 -8.64 -16.65 -1.43
C LEU A 95 -9.89 -16.96 -2.26
N ASP A 96 -10.33 -18.21 -2.25
CA ASP A 96 -11.47 -18.67 -3.02
C ASP A 96 -12.78 -18.04 -2.53
N ALA A 97 -12.95 -17.82 -1.22
CA ALA A 97 -14.10 -17.10 -0.69
C ALA A 97 -14.19 -15.65 -1.26
N TYR A 98 -13.08 -14.93 -1.30
CA TYR A 98 -13.04 -13.56 -1.84
C TYR A 98 -13.09 -13.51 -3.38
N ARG A 99 -12.70 -14.58 -4.07
CA ARG A 99 -12.90 -14.70 -5.53
C ARG A 99 -14.34 -15.00 -5.89
N ALA A 100 -14.94 -15.97 -5.20
CA ALA A 100 -16.30 -16.42 -5.48
C ALA A 100 -17.35 -15.35 -5.16
N ASN A 101 -17.12 -14.56 -4.10
CA ASN A 101 -18.02 -13.49 -3.69
C ASN A 101 -17.38 -12.11 -3.96
N LYS A 102 -17.64 -11.58 -5.17
CA LYS A 102 -17.25 -10.21 -5.54
C LYS A 102 -18.05 -9.22 -4.68
N GLY A 103 -17.39 -8.57 -3.71
CA GLY A 103 -18.03 -7.66 -2.76
C GLY A 103 -18.03 -8.18 -1.32
N LEU A 104 -17.43 -9.34 -1.04
CA LEU A 104 -17.27 -9.86 0.32
C LEU A 104 -16.56 -8.86 1.26
N GLU A 105 -15.68 -8.00 0.72
CA GLU A 105 -15.01 -6.90 1.42
C GLU A 105 -15.95 -5.81 1.95
N HIS A 106 -17.21 -5.81 1.53
CA HIS A 106 -18.24 -4.88 1.99
C HIS A 106 -19.17 -5.51 3.03
N HIS A 107 -18.93 -6.75 3.49
CA HIS A 107 -19.79 -7.47 4.43
C HIS A 107 -19.09 -7.70 5.76
N ASN A 108 -19.86 -7.80 6.85
CA ASN A 108 -19.29 -8.27 8.12
C ASN A 108 -19.05 -9.79 8.07
N VAL A 109 -17.81 -10.19 7.79
CA VAL A 109 -17.44 -11.60 7.62
C VAL A 109 -17.16 -12.28 8.95
N HIS A 110 -17.91 -13.34 9.26
CA HIS A 110 -17.60 -14.30 10.31
C HIS A 110 -16.82 -15.49 9.75
N MET A 111 -15.84 -15.95 10.50
CA MET A 111 -15.01 -17.10 10.12
C MET A 111 -15.39 -18.31 10.97
N LYS A 112 -15.47 -19.49 10.34
CA LYS A 112 -15.62 -20.78 11.02
C LYS A 112 -14.55 -21.73 10.54
N ILE A 113 -13.87 -22.39 11.47
CA ILE A 113 -12.93 -23.46 11.15
C ILE A 113 -13.69 -24.78 11.16
N LYS A 114 -13.61 -25.54 10.06
CA LYS A 114 -14.33 -26.80 9.89
C LYS A 114 -13.92 -27.80 10.98
N GLY A 115 -14.91 -28.33 11.69
CA GLY A 115 -14.70 -29.31 12.77
C GLY A 115 -14.37 -28.70 14.13
N GLU A 116 -14.30 -27.37 14.24
CA GLU A 116 -14.02 -26.69 15.50
C GLU A 116 -15.25 -25.92 16.00
N PRO A 117 -15.69 -26.13 17.26
CA PRO A 117 -16.74 -25.32 17.85
C PRO A 117 -16.23 -23.90 18.08
N ALA A 118 -16.86 -22.92 17.41
CA ALA A 118 -16.51 -21.51 17.58
C ALA A 118 -17.15 -20.95 18.87
N LEU A 119 -16.39 -20.88 19.95
CA LEU A 119 -16.82 -20.28 21.22
C LEU A 119 -16.79 -18.74 21.19
N ASP A 120 -15.87 -18.16 20.40
CA ASP A 120 -15.69 -16.71 20.25
C ASP A 120 -15.44 -16.39 18.77
N VAL A 121 -16.50 -15.94 18.08
CA VAL A 121 -16.47 -15.68 16.64
C VAL A 121 -15.48 -14.57 16.27
N SER A 122 -15.28 -13.60 17.17
CA SER A 122 -14.34 -12.48 16.97
C SER A 122 -12.89 -12.95 17.06
N ARG A 123 -12.58 -13.86 17.99
CA ARG A 123 -11.24 -14.47 18.09
C ARG A 123 -10.92 -15.35 16.89
N VAL A 124 -11.87 -16.19 16.46
CA VAL A 124 -11.67 -17.07 15.29
C VAL A 124 -11.38 -16.24 14.05
N LYS A 125 -12.07 -15.11 13.85
CA LYS A 125 -11.79 -14.18 12.74
C LYS A 125 -10.34 -13.68 12.75
N ARG A 126 -9.84 -13.22 13.91
CA ARG A 126 -8.45 -12.75 14.06
C ARG A 126 -7.44 -13.86 13.85
N GLU A 127 -7.72 -15.07 14.35
CA GLU A 127 -6.87 -16.26 14.14
C GLU A 127 -6.74 -16.58 12.65
N VAL A 128 -7.85 -16.69 11.94
CA VAL A 128 -7.87 -17.04 10.51
C VAL A 128 -7.10 -16.02 9.68
N TYR A 129 -7.33 -14.71 9.88
CA TYR A 129 -6.55 -13.70 9.15
C TYR A 129 -5.06 -13.75 9.49
N SER A 130 -4.71 -13.97 10.76
CA SER A 130 -3.30 -14.07 11.17
C SER A 130 -2.61 -15.25 10.50
N MET A 131 -3.25 -16.41 10.46
CA MET A 131 -2.75 -17.61 9.77
C MET A 131 -2.68 -17.41 8.26
N PHE A 132 -3.71 -16.79 7.67
CA PHE A 132 -3.76 -16.49 6.24
C PHE A 132 -2.55 -15.65 5.82
N PHE A 133 -2.33 -14.51 6.49
CA PHE A 133 -1.21 -13.63 6.16
C PHE A 133 0.12 -14.31 6.43
N MET A 134 0.27 -15.07 7.52
CA MET A 134 1.49 -15.84 7.75
C MET A 134 1.84 -16.77 6.57
N GLN A 135 0.85 -17.48 6.02
CA GLN A 135 1.05 -18.36 4.86
C GLN A 135 1.34 -17.58 3.57
N VAL A 136 0.58 -16.50 3.31
CA VAL A 136 0.77 -15.64 2.14
C VAL A 136 2.15 -14.99 2.14
N PHE A 137 2.59 -14.42 3.26
CA PHE A 137 3.92 -13.80 3.36
C PHE A 137 5.06 -14.79 3.26
N LEU A 138 4.84 -16.05 3.64
CA LEU A 138 5.85 -17.10 3.50
C LEU A 138 5.99 -17.59 2.06
N GLN A 139 4.89 -17.61 1.28
CA GLN A 139 4.83 -18.28 -0.02
C GLN A 139 4.83 -17.33 -1.22
N CYS A 140 4.42 -16.08 -1.05
CA CYS A 140 4.21 -15.12 -2.15
C CYS A 140 5.05 -13.85 -2.00
N PHE A 141 5.84 -13.74 -0.94
CA PHE A 141 6.65 -12.57 -0.65
C PHE A 141 8.09 -12.98 -0.37
N VAL A 142 9.03 -12.14 -0.77
CA VAL A 142 10.46 -12.37 -0.56
C VAL A 142 11.08 -11.18 0.14
N GLY A 143 12.19 -11.42 0.82
CA GLY A 143 12.96 -10.39 1.52
C GLY A 143 13.44 -10.88 2.86
N ASN A 144 13.84 -9.94 3.71
CA ASN A 144 14.44 -10.21 5.01
C ASN A 144 13.62 -9.54 6.12
N LEU A 145 14.05 -8.37 6.60
CA LEU A 145 13.30 -7.65 7.64
C LEU A 145 12.00 -7.08 7.06
N GLU A 146 12.12 -6.50 5.87
CA GLU A 146 10.99 -6.11 5.03
C GLU A 146 10.82 -7.09 3.87
N VAL A 147 9.58 -7.30 3.46
CA VAL A 147 9.22 -8.20 2.35
C VAL A 147 8.41 -7.48 1.29
N MET A 148 8.54 -7.96 0.06
CA MET A 148 7.85 -7.49 -1.14
C MET A 148 7.21 -8.66 -1.87
N PRO A 149 6.14 -8.40 -2.66
CA PRO A 149 5.60 -9.38 -3.59
C PRO A 149 6.71 -10.05 -4.41
N GLU A 150 6.71 -11.37 -4.47
CA GLU A 150 7.64 -12.12 -5.31
C GLU A 150 7.33 -11.84 -6.78
N MET A 151 8.37 -11.55 -7.56
CA MET A 151 8.25 -11.33 -9.00
C MET A 151 8.19 -12.67 -9.77
N ASN A 152 7.26 -13.54 -9.38
CA ASN A 152 6.98 -14.80 -10.07
C ASN A 152 5.90 -14.54 -11.16
N PRO A 153 6.15 -14.90 -12.43
CA PRO A 153 5.16 -14.74 -13.51
C PRO A 153 3.79 -15.36 -13.20
N GLU A 154 3.72 -16.48 -12.48
CA GLU A 154 2.46 -17.10 -12.08
C GLU A 154 1.65 -16.20 -11.13
N PHE A 155 2.33 -15.46 -10.26
CA PHE A 155 1.69 -14.54 -9.32
C PHE A 155 1.36 -13.19 -9.96
N ILE A 156 2.26 -12.66 -10.81
CA ILE A 156 2.07 -11.35 -11.46
C ILE A 156 0.98 -11.41 -12.53
N CYS A 157 0.91 -12.49 -13.31
CA CYS A 157 -0.09 -12.65 -14.37
C CYS A 157 -1.48 -13.05 -13.83
N SER A 158 -1.62 -13.30 -12.53
CA SER A 158 -2.90 -13.60 -11.89
C SER A 158 -3.43 -12.40 -11.09
N ASP A 159 -4.65 -12.54 -10.57
CA ASP A 159 -5.30 -11.54 -9.71
C ASP A 159 -4.81 -11.57 -8.25
N LEU A 160 -3.79 -12.40 -7.95
CA LEU A 160 -3.41 -12.77 -6.60
C LEU A 160 -3.08 -11.57 -5.70
N PHE A 161 -2.20 -10.67 -6.14
CA PHE A 161 -1.81 -9.53 -5.30
C PHE A 161 -2.91 -8.48 -5.16
N VAL A 162 -3.78 -8.34 -6.16
CA VAL A 162 -5.00 -7.51 -6.07
C VAL A 162 -5.93 -8.09 -5.00
N LEU A 163 -6.11 -9.41 -5.02
CA LEU A 163 -6.94 -10.12 -4.06
C LEU A 163 -6.37 -10.05 -2.64
N ILE A 164 -5.06 -10.25 -2.47
CA ILE A 164 -4.37 -10.08 -1.18
C ILE A 164 -4.54 -8.66 -0.64
N GLY A 165 -4.41 -7.64 -1.50
CA GLY A 165 -4.64 -6.24 -1.12
C GLY A 165 -6.07 -5.98 -0.63
N ARG A 166 -7.08 -6.51 -1.34
CA ARG A 166 -8.49 -6.44 -0.92
C ARG A 166 -8.72 -7.12 0.43
N ILE A 167 -8.18 -8.32 0.61
CA ILE A 167 -8.28 -9.06 1.89
C ILE A 167 -7.60 -8.29 3.02
N MET A 168 -6.44 -7.68 2.75
CA MET A 168 -5.68 -6.89 3.73
C MET A 168 -6.43 -5.63 4.20
N ALA A 169 -6.98 -4.86 3.27
CA ALA A 169 -7.82 -3.71 3.62
C ALA A 169 -9.03 -4.14 4.46
N HIS A 170 -9.69 -5.24 4.08
CA HIS A 170 -10.85 -5.75 4.80
C HIS A 170 -10.49 -6.27 6.21
N ALA A 171 -9.42 -7.05 6.32
CA ALA A 171 -8.93 -7.56 7.61
C ALA A 171 -8.51 -6.43 8.56
N PHE A 172 -7.93 -5.36 8.02
CA PHE A 172 -7.60 -4.17 8.80
C PHE A 172 -8.85 -3.53 9.40
N VAL A 173 -9.90 -3.35 8.59
CA VAL A 173 -11.19 -2.80 9.05
C VAL A 173 -11.84 -3.71 10.10
N LEU A 174 -11.90 -5.02 9.84
CA LEU A 174 -12.64 -5.97 10.69
C LEU A 174 -11.96 -6.28 12.02
N VAL A 175 -10.63 -6.45 12.04
CA VAL A 175 -9.90 -6.96 13.21
C VAL A 175 -8.66 -6.14 13.57
N GLY A 176 -8.37 -5.06 12.84
CA GLY A 176 -7.18 -4.24 13.04
C GLY A 176 -5.88 -4.94 12.63
N TYR A 177 -5.96 -6.02 11.85
CA TYR A 177 -4.76 -6.74 11.43
C TYR A 177 -4.08 -5.99 10.29
N PHE A 178 -2.81 -5.63 10.49
CA PHE A 178 -1.96 -5.09 9.45
C PHE A 178 -0.59 -5.78 9.46
N PRO A 179 -0.10 -6.31 8.33
CA PRO A 179 1.17 -7.02 8.30
C PRO A 179 2.36 -6.04 8.34
N ILE A 180 3.06 -6.04 9.47
CA ILE A 180 4.14 -5.09 9.80
C ILE A 180 5.39 -5.27 8.93
N ARG A 181 5.58 -6.45 8.32
CA ARG A 181 6.79 -6.77 7.53
C ARG A 181 6.74 -6.26 6.09
N LEU A 182 5.64 -5.70 5.62
CA LEU A 182 5.59 -5.12 4.29
C LEU A 182 6.61 -3.99 4.14
N CYS A 183 7.19 -3.88 2.94
CA CYS A 183 8.12 -2.80 2.66
C CYS A 183 7.52 -1.42 2.93
N LYS A 184 8.16 -0.67 3.81
CA LYS A 184 7.69 0.66 4.25
C LYS A 184 7.65 1.65 3.09
N ALA A 185 8.69 1.67 2.26
CA ALA A 185 8.73 2.53 1.10
C ALA A 185 7.58 2.22 0.12
N ALA A 186 7.27 0.95 -0.12
CA ALA A 186 6.14 0.56 -0.97
C ALA A 186 4.81 1.06 -0.38
N MET A 187 4.59 0.84 0.92
CA MET A 187 3.38 1.29 1.60
C MET A 187 3.19 2.80 1.52
N ILE A 188 4.25 3.58 1.79
CA ILE A 188 4.20 5.04 1.73
C ILE A 188 3.89 5.50 0.30
N THR A 189 4.56 4.94 -0.71
CA THR A 189 4.29 5.27 -2.11
C THR A 189 2.87 4.91 -2.50
N MET A 190 2.33 3.75 -2.08
CA MET A 190 0.96 3.36 -2.39
C MET A 190 -0.08 4.30 -1.76
N ILE A 191 0.17 4.80 -0.55
CA ILE A 191 -0.76 5.65 0.18
C ILE A 191 -0.66 7.12 -0.26
N THR A 192 0.55 7.61 -0.53
CA THR A 192 0.84 9.05 -0.72
C THR A 192 1.25 9.40 -2.15
N GLY A 193 1.49 8.41 -3.01
CA GLY A 193 1.96 8.59 -4.38
C GLY A 193 3.46 8.90 -4.52
N SER A 194 4.18 9.14 -3.42
CA SER A 194 5.61 9.45 -3.45
C SER A 194 6.33 8.96 -2.21
N CYS A 195 7.66 8.86 -2.26
CA CYS A 195 8.47 8.45 -1.13
C CYS A 195 9.87 9.06 -1.23
N SER A 196 10.45 9.45 -0.10
CA SER A 196 11.78 10.06 -0.09
C SER A 196 12.86 9.01 -0.41
N ALA A 197 13.94 9.45 -1.07
CA ALA A 197 15.06 8.58 -1.41
C ALA A 197 15.70 7.91 -0.18
N GLU A 198 15.67 8.59 0.97
CA GLU A 198 16.14 8.05 2.25
C GLU A 198 15.31 6.85 2.70
N VAL A 199 13.97 6.97 2.67
CA VAL A 199 13.08 5.88 3.06
C VAL A 199 13.19 4.72 2.08
N VAL A 200 13.29 4.99 0.78
CA VAL A 200 13.53 3.97 -0.24
C VAL A 200 14.82 3.20 0.04
N MET A 201 15.92 3.92 0.33
CA MET A 201 17.20 3.29 0.65
C MET A 201 17.14 2.47 1.94
N SER A 202 16.52 3.00 3.00
CA SER A 202 16.32 2.28 4.25
C SER A 202 15.55 0.98 4.04
N SER A 203 14.43 1.04 3.33
CA SER A 203 13.61 -0.13 3.00
C SER A 203 14.36 -1.15 2.12
N PHE A 204 15.15 -0.68 1.15
CA PHE A 204 15.99 -1.56 0.33
C PHE A 204 17.00 -2.33 1.19
N LEU A 205 17.66 -1.66 2.13
CA LEU A 205 18.57 -2.32 3.06
C LEU A 205 17.83 -3.31 3.97
N SER A 206 16.61 -2.99 4.42
CA SER A 206 15.76 -3.93 5.18
C SER A 206 15.36 -5.17 4.38
N TYR A 207 15.17 -5.03 3.07
CA TYR A 207 14.79 -6.11 2.15
C TYR A 207 15.94 -7.08 1.88
N VAL A 208 17.15 -6.59 1.62
CA VAL A 208 18.30 -7.45 1.28
C VAL A 208 18.80 -8.27 2.48
N PHE A 209 19.43 -9.41 2.19
CA PHE A 209 20.03 -10.27 3.22
C PHE A 209 21.23 -9.59 3.90
N ALA A 210 21.53 -9.97 5.13
CA ALA A 210 22.59 -9.33 5.93
C ALA A 210 23.97 -9.34 5.25
N SER A 211 24.30 -10.41 4.54
CA SER A 211 25.55 -10.53 3.77
C SER A 211 25.63 -9.50 2.62
N GLN A 212 24.54 -9.32 1.89
CA GLN A 212 24.42 -8.33 0.80
C GLN A 212 24.42 -6.91 1.36
N ARG A 213 23.70 -6.67 2.46
CA ARG A 213 23.63 -5.39 3.17
C ARG A 213 25.00 -4.86 3.54
N ALA A 214 25.84 -5.71 4.14
CA ALA A 214 27.19 -5.32 4.56
C ALA A 214 28.08 -4.89 3.39
N VAL A 215 27.96 -5.54 2.23
CA VAL A 215 28.70 -5.16 1.02
C VAL A 215 28.21 -3.81 0.47
N ILE A 216 26.89 -3.64 0.37
CA ILE A 216 26.25 -2.41 -0.15
C ILE A 216 26.60 -1.20 0.75
N GLN A 217 26.56 -1.38 2.06
CA GLN A 217 26.90 -0.31 3.01
C GLN A 217 28.37 0.10 2.89
N LYS A 218 29.29 -0.87 2.79
CA LYS A 218 30.73 -0.59 2.59
C LYS A 218 31.01 0.16 1.28
N THR A 219 30.33 -0.19 0.19
CA THR A 219 30.50 0.49 -1.10
C THR A 219 29.90 1.90 -1.09
N THR A 220 28.75 2.08 -0.45
CA THR A 220 28.09 3.40 -0.33
C THR A 220 28.90 4.39 0.52
N GLN A 221 29.65 3.90 1.53
CA GLN A 221 30.54 4.74 2.35
C GLN A 221 31.82 5.16 1.62
N ASN A 222 32.34 4.32 0.73
CA ASN A 222 33.59 4.58 0.01
C ASN A 222 33.39 5.42 -1.26
N ASP A 223 32.20 5.42 -1.87
CA ASP A 223 31.87 6.26 -3.02
C ASP A 223 30.35 6.56 -3.11
N PRO A 224 29.88 7.67 -2.50
CA PRO A 224 28.47 8.04 -2.50
C PRO A 224 27.93 8.48 -3.88
N SER A 225 28.82 8.73 -4.86
CA SER A 225 28.47 9.21 -6.20
C SER A 225 28.04 8.08 -7.15
N HIS A 226 28.64 6.89 -7.02
CA HIS A 226 28.47 5.81 -8.00
C HIS A 226 27.19 4.96 -7.81
N VAL A 227 26.61 4.93 -6.61
CA VAL A 227 25.43 4.08 -6.32
C VAL A 227 24.10 4.77 -6.67
N ARG A 228 24.10 6.09 -6.92
CA ARG A 228 22.87 6.90 -7.01
C ARG A 228 21.99 6.71 -8.25
N LYS A 229 22.40 5.96 -9.28
CA LYS A 229 21.56 5.87 -10.51
C LYS A 229 21.46 4.51 -11.19
N ASN A 230 22.38 3.57 -10.97
CA ASN A 230 22.42 2.38 -11.84
C ASN A 230 21.92 1.08 -11.20
N LEU A 231 22.13 0.83 -9.90
CA LEU A 231 21.71 -0.46 -9.33
C LEU A 231 20.19 -0.54 -9.06
N PHE A 232 19.59 0.55 -8.57
CA PHE A 232 18.17 0.54 -8.22
C PHE A 232 17.27 0.52 -9.46
N TYR A 233 17.59 1.36 -10.46
CA TYR A 233 16.80 1.46 -11.69
C TYR A 233 16.99 0.24 -12.62
N SER A 234 18.20 -0.33 -12.66
CA SER A 234 18.47 -1.55 -13.45
C SER A 234 17.82 -2.81 -12.89
N ALA A 235 17.63 -2.90 -11.57
CA ALA A 235 17.01 -4.08 -10.94
C ALA A 235 15.48 -4.09 -11.06
N TYR A 236 14.85 -2.92 -11.25
CA TYR A 236 13.39 -2.76 -11.18
C TYR A 236 12.77 -2.16 -12.45
N SER A 237 13.51 -2.03 -13.55
CA SER A 237 13.04 -1.45 -14.83
C SER A 237 12.29 -0.12 -14.66
N MET A 238 12.65 0.65 -13.64
CA MET A 238 12.11 2.00 -13.46
C MET A 238 13.04 2.96 -14.21
N THR A 239 12.46 3.94 -14.89
CA THR A 239 13.24 5.04 -15.48
C THR A 239 13.38 6.15 -14.44
N ALA A 240 14.60 6.68 -14.31
CA ALA A 240 14.82 7.89 -13.54
C ALA A 240 14.14 9.06 -14.26
N ALA A 241 13.25 9.76 -13.55
CA ALA A 241 12.73 11.05 -14.00
C ALA A 241 13.82 12.14 -13.91
#